data_AF-A0A5I5E418-F1
#
_entry.id   AF-A0A5I5E418-F1
#
_cell.length_a   1.000
_cell.length_b   1.000
_cell.length_c   1.000
_cell.angle_alpha   90.00
_cell.angle_beta   90.00
_cell.angle_gamma   90.00
#
_symmetry.space_group_name_H-M   'P 1'
#
loop_
_entity.id
_entity.type
_entity.pdbx_description
1 polymer ?
#
loop_
_entity_poly.entity_id
_entity_poly.type
_entity_poly.pdbx_seq_one_letter_code
_entity_poly.pdbx_strand_id
1 'polypeptide(L)'
;LSIDGGKTWFNATQSATPGVWDYTWLADVGEGKHTLTVEATDKAGNKTTQQLDFIIDTLLSEPTIVLDNTDDSGTKGDNLTNVNKPTFLLGNIDADARYV
;
A
#
# COMPACT_ATOMS: atom_id res chain seq x y z
N LEU A 1 1.76 -20.69 -6.92
CA LEU A 1 1.94 -19.56 -6.00
C LEU A 1 0.87 -19.62 -4.93
N SER A 2 1.20 -19.17 -3.72
CA SER A 2 0.31 -19.11 -2.56
C SER A 2 0.60 -17.84 -1.77
N ILE A 3 -0.43 -17.24 -1.17
CA ILE A 3 -0.31 -16.11 -0.23
C ILE A 3 -0.83 -16.44 1.17
N ASP A 4 -1.33 -17.67 1.38
CA ASP A 4 -1.96 -18.12 2.62
C ASP A 4 -1.15 -19.18 3.36
N GLY A 5 0.17 -19.18 3.13
CA GLY A 5 1.10 -20.14 3.74
C GLY A 5 1.00 -21.55 3.15
N GLY A 6 0.62 -21.67 1.88
CA GLY A 6 0.57 -22.94 1.15
C GLY A 6 -0.74 -23.73 1.33
N LYS A 7 -1.81 -23.12 1.85
CA LYS A 7 -3.13 -23.76 1.94
C LYS A 7 -3.80 -23.82 0.58
N THR A 8 -3.72 -22.74 -0.21
CA THR A 8 -4.19 -22.67 -1.58
C THR A 8 -3.03 -22.39 -2.54
N TRP A 9 -3.05 -23.09 -3.67
CA TRP A 9 -2.02 -22.99 -4.71
C TRP A 9 -2.63 -22.68 -6.07
N PHE A 10 -2.05 -21.70 -6.75
CA PHE A 10 -2.39 -21.34 -8.12
C PHE A 10 -1.23 -21.58 -9.07
N ASN A 11 -1.53 -22.02 -10.29
CA ASN A 11 -0.49 -22.20 -11.31
C ASN A 11 -0.19 -20.87 -12.00
N ALA A 12 1.10 -20.57 -12.15
CA ALA A 12 1.55 -19.50 -13.02
C ALA A 12 1.45 -19.95 -14.49
N THR A 13 1.32 -19.01 -15.41
CA THR A 13 1.40 -19.26 -16.86
C THR A 13 2.74 -18.77 -17.38
N GLN A 14 3.42 -19.58 -18.19
CA GLN A 14 4.66 -19.15 -18.81
C GLN A 14 4.37 -18.00 -19.79
N SER A 15 5.16 -16.94 -19.70
CA SER A 15 5.07 -15.79 -20.60
C SER A 15 5.57 -16.14 -22.00
N ALA A 16 5.46 -15.19 -22.93
CA ALA A 16 6.12 -15.30 -24.24
C ALA A 16 7.65 -15.35 -24.14
N THR A 17 8.22 -14.81 -23.05
CA THR A 17 9.65 -14.87 -22.77
C THR A 17 9.98 -16.13 -21.94
N PRO A 18 10.82 -17.05 -22.44
CA PRO A 18 11.22 -18.23 -21.68
C PRO A 18 11.83 -17.87 -20.31
N GLY A 19 11.43 -18.60 -19.28
CA GLY A 19 11.85 -18.37 -17.90
C GLY A 19 11.07 -17.28 -17.16
N VAL A 20 10.24 -16.50 -17.85
CA VAL A 20 9.31 -15.56 -17.22
C VAL A 20 7.96 -16.24 -17.04
N TRP A 21 7.40 -16.10 -15.85
CA TRP A 21 6.11 -16.68 -15.47
C TRP A 21 5.21 -15.57 -14.94
N ASP A 22 4.03 -15.49 -15.52
CA ASP A 22 3.02 -14.49 -15.20
C ASP A 22 1.91 -15.13 -14.36
N TYR A 23 1.34 -14.34 -13.46
CA TYR A 23 0.19 -14.73 -12.67
C TYR A 23 -0.67 -13.51 -12.35
N THR A 24 -1.98 -13.67 -12.54
CA THR A 24 -2.98 -12.66 -12.21
C THR A 24 -3.85 -13.19 -11.08
N TRP A 25 -3.97 -12.41 -10.00
CA TRP A 25 -4.88 -12.72 -8.92
C TRP A 25 -6.33 -12.72 -9.43
N LEU A 26 -7.08 -13.76 -9.07
CA LEU A 26 -8.48 -13.92 -9.51
C LEU A 26 -9.47 -13.11 -8.65
N ALA A 27 -9.02 -12.67 -7.48
CA ALA A 27 -9.78 -11.86 -6.53
C ALA A 27 -8.85 -10.83 -5.89
N ASP A 28 -9.45 -9.76 -5.38
CA ASP A 28 -8.72 -8.74 -4.64
C ASP A 28 -8.03 -9.35 -3.43
N VAL A 29 -6.76 -8.99 -3.25
CA VAL A 29 -5.98 -9.35 -2.08
C VAL A 29 -6.13 -8.21 -1.07
N GLY A 30 -6.55 -8.54 0.15
CA GLY A 30 -6.90 -7.53 1.16
C GLY A 30 -5.72 -6.69 1.64
N GLU A 31 -6.04 -5.63 2.36
CA GLU A 31 -5.10 -4.73 3.03
C GLU A 31 -4.10 -5.46 3.94
N GLY A 32 -2.87 -4.94 4.05
CA GLY A 32 -1.89 -5.33 5.03
C GLY A 32 -0.74 -6.20 4.50
N LYS A 33 -0.08 -6.89 5.44
CA LYS A 33 1.11 -7.70 5.18
C LYS A 33 0.76 -9.07 4.58
N HIS A 34 1.47 -9.42 3.51
CA HIS A 34 1.35 -10.70 2.83
C HIS A 34 2.72 -11.31 2.55
N THR A 35 2.75 -12.64 2.48
CA THR A 35 3.95 -13.39 2.06
C THR A 35 3.60 -14.25 0.85
N LEU A 36 4.11 -13.86 -0.32
CA LEU A 36 4.00 -14.65 -1.54
C LEU A 36 4.98 -15.81 -1.48
N THR A 37 4.47 -17.03 -1.58
CA THR A 37 5.26 -18.26 -1.72
C THR A 37 5.17 -18.80 -3.15
N VAL A 38 6.32 -19.06 -3.76
CA VAL A 38 6.45 -19.64 -5.10
C VAL A 38 7.14 -20.99 -4.99
N GLU A 39 6.55 -22.04 -5.56
CA GLU A 39 7.14 -23.36 -5.69
C GLU A 39 7.35 -23.68 -7.17
N ALA A 40 8.54 -24.15 -7.52
CA ALA A 40 8.84 -24.71 -8.83
C ALA A 40 9.15 -26.20 -8.69
N THR A 41 8.54 -27.01 -9.56
CA THR A 41 8.77 -28.46 -9.63
C THR A 41 9.33 -28.81 -11.00
N ASP A 42 10.46 -29.52 -11.05
CA ASP A 42 11.02 -30.00 -12.31
C ASP A 42 10.34 -31.29 -12.80
N LYS A 43 10.72 -31.78 -13.99
CA LYS A 43 10.13 -33.00 -14.57
C LYS A 43 10.44 -34.27 -13.76
N ALA A 44 11.52 -34.28 -12.99
CA ALA A 44 11.88 -35.40 -12.11
C ALA A 44 11.15 -35.35 -10.75
N GLY A 45 10.42 -34.27 -10.47
CA GLY A 45 9.68 -34.04 -9.23
C GLY A 45 10.49 -33.32 -8.15
N ASN A 46 11.68 -32.79 -8.45
CA ASN A 46 12.43 -31.98 -7.50
C ASN A 46 11.72 -30.64 -7.31
N LYS A 47 11.65 -30.18 -6.07
CA LYS A 47 10.94 -28.95 -5.69
C LYS A 47 11.90 -27.92 -5.10
N THR A 48 11.66 -26.66 -5.43
CA THR A 48 12.28 -25.52 -4.75
C THR A 48 11.23 -24.47 -4.45
N THR A 49 11.44 -23.72 -3.36
CA THR A 49 10.50 -22.71 -2.88
C THR A 49 11.22 -21.40 -2.62
N GLN A 50 10.55 -20.29 -2.91
CA GLN A 50 11.00 -18.92 -2.61
C GLN A 50 9.85 -18.12 -2.01
N GLN A 51 10.19 -17.12 -1.19
CA GLN A 51 9.22 -16.25 -0.54
C GLN A 51 9.53 -14.78 -0.81
N LEU A 52 8.48 -13.97 -0.88
CA LEU A 52 8.53 -12.52 -0.99
C LEU A 52 7.51 -11.90 -0.05
N ASP A 53 7.97 -11.09 0.89
CA ASP A 53 7.11 -10.29 1.75
C ASP A 53 6.75 -8.97 1.07
N PHE A 54 5.48 -8.59 1.15
CA PHE A 54 4.98 -7.34 0.62
C PHE A 54 3.81 -6.81 1.45
N ILE A 55 3.48 -5.54 1.24
CA ILE A 55 2.35 -4.87 1.86
C ILE A 55 1.45 -4.38 0.75
N ILE A 56 0.16 -4.65 0.87
CA ILE A 56 -0.88 -3.99 0.10
C ILE A 56 -1.40 -2.87 0.96
N ASP A 57 -1.34 -1.64 0.46
CA ASP A 57 -1.94 -0.46 1.07
C ASP A 57 -2.98 0.12 0.11
N THR A 58 -4.23 0.12 0.56
CA THR A 58 -5.43 0.60 -0.13
C THR A 58 -6.17 1.65 0.70
N LEU A 59 -5.65 2.00 1.87
CA LEU A 59 -6.28 2.93 2.79
C LEU A 59 -5.72 4.34 2.55
N LEU A 60 -6.58 5.33 2.77
CA LEU A 60 -6.19 6.73 2.74
C LEU A 60 -6.68 7.39 4.03
N SER A 61 -5.80 8.14 4.66
CA SER A 61 -6.06 9.00 5.80
C SER A 61 -6.79 10.27 5.34
N GLU A 62 -7.80 10.70 6.10
CA GLU A 62 -8.46 11.98 5.83
C GLU A 62 -7.48 13.13 6.15
N PRO A 63 -7.09 13.94 5.16
CA PRO A 63 -6.16 15.03 5.37
C PRO A 63 -6.80 16.10 6.25
N THR A 64 -6.00 16.71 7.12
CA THR A 64 -6.46 17.81 7.97
C THR A 64 -5.73 19.09 7.61
N ILE A 65 -6.45 20.19 7.72
CA ILE A 65 -5.91 21.54 7.61
C ILE A 65 -6.43 22.34 8.80
N VAL A 66 -5.52 22.96 9.54
CA VAL A 66 -5.86 23.82 10.67
C VAL A 66 -5.06 25.10 10.61
N LEU A 67 -5.68 26.21 11.01
CA LEU A 67 -4.97 27.47 11.19
C LEU A 67 -3.97 27.30 12.34
N ASP A 68 -2.73 27.77 12.15
CA ASP A 68 -1.77 27.77 13.25
C ASP A 68 -2.29 28.67 14.39
N ASN A 69 -2.24 28.14 15.61
CA ASN A 69 -2.65 28.86 16.82
C ASN A 69 -1.89 30.18 17.03
N THR A 70 -0.68 30.33 16.47
CA THR A 70 0.05 31.60 16.50
C THR A 70 -0.63 32.67 15.67
N ASP A 71 -1.33 32.27 14.62
CA ASP A 71 -1.91 33.15 13.61
C ASP A 71 -3.42 33.35 13.81
N ASP A 72 -4.07 32.55 14.66
CA ASP A 72 -5.42 32.80 15.16
C ASP A 72 -5.48 34.15 15.92
N SER A 73 -6.35 35.07 15.50
CA SER A 73 -6.41 36.43 16.02
C SER A 73 -7.76 36.73 16.65
N GLY A 74 -7.77 37.49 17.75
CA GLY A 74 -9.02 37.77 18.46
C GLY A 74 -9.37 36.63 19.42
N THR A 75 -10.43 35.88 19.13
CA THR A 75 -10.89 34.80 20.01
C THR A 75 -10.23 33.48 19.63
N LYS A 76 -9.28 33.01 20.45
CA LYS A 76 -8.58 31.75 20.18
C LYS A 76 -9.52 30.57 20.03
N GLY A 77 -9.33 29.78 18.98
CA GLY A 77 -10.08 28.57 18.66
C GLY A 77 -11.31 28.80 17.80
N ASP A 78 -11.57 30.03 17.34
CA ASP A 78 -12.65 30.32 16.38
C ASP A 78 -12.22 30.19 14.91
N ASN A 79 -10.92 29.91 14.67
CA ASN A 79 -10.29 29.80 13.36
C ASN A 79 -10.32 31.09 12.52
N LEU A 80 -10.43 32.26 13.15
CA LEU A 80 -10.37 33.55 12.47
C LEU A 80 -8.98 34.18 12.61
N THR A 81 -8.52 34.82 11.53
CA THR A 81 -7.21 35.49 11.50
C THR A 81 -7.28 36.82 10.76
N ASN A 82 -6.50 37.80 11.23
CA ASN A 82 -6.20 39.04 10.54
C ASN A 82 -4.75 39.06 9.99
N VAL A 83 -4.03 37.93 10.05
CA VAL A 83 -2.71 37.77 9.48
C VAL A 83 -2.85 37.61 7.97
N ASN A 84 -2.23 38.49 7.20
CA ASN A 84 -2.39 38.53 5.73
C ASN A 84 -1.65 37.40 4.99
N LYS A 85 -0.83 36.62 5.71
CA LYS A 85 -0.14 35.42 5.25
C LYS A 85 -0.16 34.39 6.38
N PRO A 86 -1.33 33.79 6.68
CA PRO A 86 -1.46 32.87 7.78
C PRO A 86 -0.77 31.55 7.46
N THR A 87 -0.29 30.89 8.49
CA THR A 87 0.29 29.56 8.45
C THR A 87 -0.82 28.54 8.68
N PHE A 88 -0.84 27.50 7.85
CA PHE A 88 -1.71 26.35 8.04
C PHE A 88 -0.84 25.13 8.35
N LEU A 89 -1.25 24.40 9.38
CA LEU A 89 -0.68 23.09 9.69
C LEU A 89 -1.49 22.05 8.92
N LEU A 90 -0.78 21.27 8.11
CA LEU A 90 -1.34 20.14 7.38
C LEU A 90 -1.01 18.86 8.15
N GLY A 91 -1.97 17.97 8.27
CA GLY A 91 -1.82 16.69 8.95
C GLY A 91 -2.47 15.56 8.17
N ASN A 92 -2.16 14.32 8.57
CA ASN A 92 -2.72 13.09 7.99
C ASN A 92 -2.53 12.99 6.47
N ILE A 93 -1.42 13.52 5.94
CA ILE A 93 -1.06 13.33 4.53
C ILE A 93 -0.29 12.01 4.45
N ASP A 94 -0.86 11.01 3.78
CA ASP A 94 -0.17 9.74 3.59
C ASP A 94 1.09 9.93 2.74
N ALA A 95 2.13 9.16 3.07
CA ALA A 95 3.45 9.29 2.45
C ALA A 95 3.46 8.92 0.96
N ASP A 96 2.48 8.12 0.52
CA ASP A 96 2.29 7.65 -0.84
C ASP A 96 1.18 8.39 -1.59
N ALA A 97 0.54 9.39 -0.97
CA ALA A 97 -0.39 10.29 -1.65
C ALA A 97 0.36 11.13 -2.71
N ARG A 98 -0.08 11.04 -3.98
CA ARG A 98 0.54 11.76 -5.13
C ARG A 98 -0.22 12.99 -5.61
N TYR A 99 -1.51 13.07 -5.25
CA TYR A 99 -2.37 14.21 -5.54
C TYR A 99 -3.06 14.58 -4.23
N VAL A 100 -2.79 15.79 -3.76
CA VAL A 100 -3.40 16.41 -2.57
C VAL A 100 -4.20 17.61 -3.05
#